data_AF-A0A8J6H5N9-F1
#
_entry.id   AF-A0A8J6H5N9-F1
#
_cell.length_a   1.000
_cell.length_b   1.000
_cell.length_c   1.000
_cell.angle_alpha   90.00
_cell.angle_beta   90.00
_cell.angle_gamma   90.00
#
_symmetry.space_group_name_H-M   'P 1'
#
loop_
_entity.id
_entity.type
_entity.pdbx_description
1 polymer ?
#
loop_
_entity_poly.entity_id
_entity_poly.type
_entity_poly.pdbx_seq_one_letter_code
_entity_poly.pdbx_strand_id
1 'polypeptide(L)'
;MARPAYKVGDFWLSRLNITTKEQKRFEANLHDELHNNIFLLTQEYPPTKEFQAVFKKDMFVKSNSAAFQQVTHYLFTLLDPDLTKKKIPLWPLYDSKSERDFRKQVAEMTDAIRVKYQQVAIPPIMPSQLVCPGGYNFAKYVLKLSMLVMCEHLKKDVATKESQLLSPIRPHPNPVVTNAIVRNLKLKTGAVEARVKQTWQNFQEEFVAATAGAGSLVQDLARLEGELRGLNLELKELKMCANQTRRVDGEGLDGLREEMAHLEGIRNLCSMCRESLTYLNNDRLELKFNKNESIAKSFAA
;
A
#
# COMPACT_ATOMS: atom_id res chain seq x y z
N MET A 1 47.40 -9.41 36.01
CA MET A 1 46.42 -10.51 35.78
C MET A 1 45.12 -9.90 35.27
N ALA A 2 44.91 -9.92 33.95
CA ALA A 2 43.69 -9.40 33.33
C ALA A 2 42.71 -10.56 33.10
N ARG A 3 41.46 -10.44 33.59
CA ARG A 3 40.37 -11.38 33.31
C ARG A 3 39.72 -11.01 31.96
N PRO A 4 39.36 -11.98 31.09
CA PRO A 4 38.61 -11.65 29.89
C PRO A 4 37.12 -11.46 30.25
N ALA A 5 36.54 -10.39 29.70
CA ALA A 5 35.13 -10.10 29.78
C ALA A 5 34.36 -10.98 28.79
N TYR A 6 33.54 -11.90 29.30
CA TYR A 6 32.62 -12.69 28.47
C TYR A 6 31.34 -11.89 28.21
N LYS A 7 31.08 -11.60 26.92
CA LYS A 7 29.79 -11.04 26.46
C LYS A 7 28.75 -12.16 26.45
N VAL A 8 27.73 -12.03 27.29
CA VAL A 8 26.62 -12.99 27.48
C VAL A 8 25.59 -12.90 26.33
N GLY A 9 26.03 -12.59 25.11
CA GLY A 9 25.14 -12.41 23.94
C GLY A 9 25.17 -13.56 22.93
N ASP A 10 26.25 -14.34 22.89
CA ASP A 10 26.55 -15.21 21.74
C ASP A 10 26.11 -16.68 21.90
N PHE A 11 25.56 -17.04 23.06
CA PHE A 11 25.39 -18.46 23.43
C PHE A 11 24.26 -19.20 22.69
N TRP A 12 23.32 -18.49 22.07
CA TRP A 12 22.19 -19.11 21.34
C TRP A 12 22.43 -19.28 19.84
N LEU A 13 23.41 -18.58 19.26
CA LEU A 13 23.67 -18.57 17.81
C LEU A 13 24.76 -19.56 17.38
N SER A 14 25.58 -20.07 18.30
CA SER A 14 26.62 -21.06 17.98
C SER A 14 26.09 -22.48 17.69
N ARG A 15 24.77 -22.72 17.80
CA ARG A 15 24.17 -24.05 17.63
C ARG A 15 23.64 -24.34 16.22
N LEU A 16 23.64 -23.35 15.34
CA LEU A 16 23.38 -23.50 13.91
C LEU A 16 24.48 -22.70 13.19
N ASN A 17 25.33 -23.37 12.40
CA ASN A 17 26.37 -22.75 11.58
C ASN A 17 25.74 -21.86 10.48
N ILE A 18 25.12 -20.75 10.86
CA ILE A 18 24.54 -19.78 9.94
C ILE A 18 25.64 -18.76 9.62
N THR A 19 26.04 -18.70 8.36
CA THR A 19 27.04 -17.75 7.88
C THR A 19 26.49 -16.31 7.99
N THR A 20 27.36 -15.31 8.15
CA THR A 20 26.97 -13.89 8.17
C THR A 20 26.18 -13.47 6.91
N LYS A 21 26.39 -14.16 5.79
CA LYS A 21 25.64 -13.97 4.54
C LYS A 21 24.19 -14.46 4.65
N GLU A 22 23.98 -15.62 5.25
CA GLU A 22 22.64 -16.16 5.50
C GLU A 22 21.87 -15.32 6.50
N GLN A 23 22.52 -14.82 7.55
CA GLN A 23 21.90 -13.92 8.52
C GLN A 23 21.37 -12.64 7.84
N LYS A 24 22.17 -11.99 6.99
CA LYS A 24 21.73 -10.82 6.22
C LYS A 24 20.55 -11.12 5.30
N ARG A 25 20.52 -12.31 4.71
CA ARG A 25 19.40 -12.74 3.87
C ARG A 25 18.12 -12.94 4.67
N PHE A 26 18.22 -13.54 5.87
CA PHE A 26 17.07 -13.69 6.77
C PHE A 26 16.51 -12.34 7.23
N GLU A 27 17.40 -11.39 7.55
CA GLU A 27 17.00 -10.03 7.92
C GLU A 27 16.30 -9.32 6.74
N ALA A 28 16.84 -9.40 5.53
CA ALA A 28 16.22 -8.80 4.35
C ALA A 28 14.83 -9.40 4.06
N ASN A 29 14.71 -10.73 4.07
CA ASN A 29 13.42 -11.40 3.86
C ASN A 29 12.39 -10.98 4.92
N LEU A 30 12.82 -10.78 6.17
CA LEU A 30 11.94 -10.33 7.25
C LEU A 30 11.43 -8.91 7.00
N HIS A 31 12.28 -7.99 6.53
CA HIS A 31 11.87 -6.63 6.20
C HIS A 31 10.93 -6.59 4.98
N ASP A 32 11.15 -7.44 3.99
CA ASP A 32 10.25 -7.63 2.85
C ASP A 32 8.87 -8.11 3.30
N GLU A 33 8.81 -9.15 4.11
CA GLU A 33 7.56 -9.70 4.64
C GLU A 33 6.81 -8.68 5.51
N LEU A 34 7.54 -7.96 6.37
CA LEU A 34 6.98 -6.90 7.19
C LEU A 34 6.35 -5.78 6.34
N HIS A 35 7.08 -5.32 5.33
CA HIS A 35 6.60 -4.29 4.42
C HIS A 35 5.34 -4.76 3.69
N ASN A 36 5.35 -5.96 3.12
CA ASN A 36 4.22 -6.50 2.38
C ASN A 36 2.98 -6.65 3.27
N ASN A 37 3.13 -7.16 4.49
CA ASN A 37 2.02 -7.33 5.42
C ASN A 37 1.36 -6.00 5.78
N ILE A 38 2.16 -4.98 6.08
CA ILE A 38 1.63 -3.66 6.40
C ILE A 38 1.03 -3.00 5.14
N PHE A 39 1.69 -3.14 3.99
CA PHE A 39 1.18 -2.60 2.72
C PHE A 39 -0.21 -3.16 2.39
N LEU A 40 -0.41 -4.48 2.53
CA LEU A 40 -1.71 -5.11 2.33
C LEU A 40 -2.77 -4.53 3.28
N LEU A 41 -2.44 -4.36 4.57
CA LEU A 41 -3.34 -3.70 5.52
C LEU A 41 -3.69 -2.27 5.10
N THR A 42 -2.77 -1.52 4.49
CA THR A 42 -3.05 -0.14 4.03
C THR A 42 -3.96 -0.07 2.81
N GLN A 43 -4.11 -1.16 2.06
CA GLN A 43 -5.07 -1.22 0.95
C GLN A 43 -6.51 -1.28 1.48
N GLU A 44 -6.72 -2.04 2.57
CA GLU A 44 -8.03 -2.18 3.20
C GLU A 44 -8.34 -1.03 4.17
N TYR A 45 -7.33 -0.57 4.90
CA TYR A 45 -7.44 0.48 5.91
C TYR A 45 -6.54 1.65 5.55
N PRO A 46 -7.02 2.66 4.81
CA PRO A 46 -6.21 3.78 4.38
C PRO A 46 -5.53 4.50 5.57
N PRO A 47 -4.19 4.63 5.56
CA PRO A 47 -3.45 5.26 6.65
C PRO A 47 -3.45 6.80 6.52
N THR A 48 -3.03 7.49 7.58
CA THR A 48 -2.87 8.96 7.56
C THR A 48 -1.65 9.40 6.74
N LYS A 49 -1.58 10.69 6.40
CA LYS A 49 -0.44 11.27 5.65
C LYS A 49 0.88 11.12 6.41
N GLU A 50 0.85 11.26 7.73
CA GLU A 50 2.03 11.12 8.59
C GLU A 50 2.57 9.70 8.57
N PHE A 51 1.70 8.70 8.56
CA PHE A 51 2.08 7.30 8.37
C PHE A 51 2.70 7.09 6.98
N GLN A 52 2.08 7.59 5.91
CA GLN A 52 2.58 7.43 4.54
C GLN A 52 3.98 8.04 4.36
N ALA A 53 4.29 9.15 5.06
CA ALA A 53 5.59 9.78 5.01
C ALA A 53 6.73 8.91 5.59
N VAL A 54 6.42 8.05 6.56
CA VAL A 54 7.40 7.20 7.26
C VAL A 54 7.38 5.74 6.80
N PHE A 55 6.30 5.29 6.16
CA PHE A 55 6.16 3.93 5.66
C PHE A 55 6.99 3.72 4.41
N LYS A 56 8.09 2.98 4.56
CA LYS A 56 9.03 2.65 3.48
C LYS A 56 9.51 1.21 3.64
N LYS A 57 9.94 0.62 2.54
CA LYS A 57 10.74 -0.61 2.58
C LYS A 57 11.96 -0.37 3.46
N ASP A 58 12.34 -1.39 4.24
CA ASP A 58 13.51 -1.35 5.15
C ASP A 58 13.44 -0.29 6.27
N MET A 59 12.25 0.22 6.61
CA MET A 59 12.07 1.29 7.61
C MET A 59 12.64 1.01 9.02
N PHE A 60 12.91 -0.26 9.35
CA PHE A 60 13.50 -0.68 10.63
C PHE A 60 14.88 -1.34 10.50
N VAL A 61 15.56 -1.26 9.34
CA VAL A 61 16.96 -1.69 9.25
C VAL A 61 17.84 -0.83 10.16
N LYS A 62 17.52 0.46 10.25
CA LYS A 62 18.07 1.40 11.23
C LYS A 62 16.99 1.81 12.23
N SER A 63 17.41 2.36 13.36
CA SER A 63 16.47 2.89 14.34
C SER A 63 15.64 4.02 13.73
N ASN A 64 14.31 3.91 13.82
CA ASN A 64 13.38 4.85 13.23
C ASN A 64 12.18 5.07 14.16
N SER A 65 12.30 6.08 15.03
CA SER A 65 11.27 6.39 16.03
C SER A 65 9.95 6.85 15.40
N ALA A 66 10.00 7.62 14.31
CA ALA A 66 8.81 8.11 13.64
C ALA A 66 8.01 6.96 13.00
N ALA A 67 8.68 6.05 12.29
CA ALA A 67 8.04 4.84 11.77
C ALA A 67 7.50 3.96 12.89
N PHE A 68 8.23 3.81 13.99
CA PHE A 68 7.74 3.06 15.15
C PHE A 68 6.43 3.61 15.70
N GLN A 69 6.38 4.92 15.96
CA GLN A 69 5.18 5.58 16.51
C GLN A 69 3.98 5.38 15.59
N GLN A 70 4.10 5.75 14.31
CA GLN A 70 3.01 5.68 13.34
C GLN A 70 2.57 4.24 13.09
N VAL A 71 3.51 3.32 12.82
CA VAL A 71 3.20 1.93 12.50
C VAL A 71 2.58 1.19 13.67
N THR A 72 3.11 1.38 14.88
CA THR A 72 2.61 0.66 16.05
C THR A 72 1.23 1.16 16.47
N HIS A 73 1.01 2.48 16.46
CA HIS A 73 -0.31 3.05 16.72
C HIS A 73 -1.34 2.59 15.69
N TYR A 74 -0.98 2.62 14.40
CA TYR A 74 -1.82 2.12 13.31
C TYR A 74 -2.22 0.66 13.53
N LEU A 75 -1.24 -0.24 13.76
CA LEU A 75 -1.51 -1.66 13.97
C LEU A 75 -2.36 -1.93 15.22
N PHE A 76 -2.11 -1.25 16.33
CA PHE A 76 -2.93 -1.41 17.54
C PHE A 76 -4.37 -0.92 17.32
N THR A 77 -4.53 0.21 16.62
CA THR A 77 -5.86 0.76 16.30
C THR A 77 -6.69 -0.22 15.45
N LEU A 78 -6.06 -0.90 14.49
CA LEU A 78 -6.73 -1.92 13.68
C LEU A 78 -7.08 -3.19 14.49
N LEU A 79 -6.21 -3.56 15.43
CA LEU A 79 -6.43 -4.74 16.27
C LEU A 79 -7.62 -4.56 17.22
N ASP A 80 -7.57 -3.48 18.01
CA ASP A 80 -8.54 -3.19 19.07
C ASP A 80 -8.57 -1.67 19.30
N PRO A 81 -9.46 -0.93 18.60
CA PRO A 81 -9.48 0.53 18.67
C PRO A 81 -9.86 1.05 20.06
N ASP A 82 -10.71 0.32 20.80
CA ASP A 82 -11.16 0.72 22.14
C ASP A 82 -10.06 0.53 23.18
N LEU A 83 -9.37 -0.62 23.13
CA LEU A 83 -8.20 -0.85 23.99
C LEU A 83 -7.09 0.15 23.67
N THR A 84 -6.89 0.48 22.38
CA THR A 84 -5.90 1.47 21.93
C THR A 84 -6.19 2.84 22.49
N LYS A 85 -7.42 3.34 22.37
CA LYS A 85 -7.81 4.63 22.99
C LYS A 85 -7.63 4.64 24.51
N LYS A 86 -7.89 3.52 25.17
CA LYS A 86 -7.74 3.40 26.64
C LYS A 86 -6.28 3.39 27.10
N LYS A 87 -5.41 2.67 26.38
CA LYS A 87 -4.00 2.48 26.75
C LYS A 87 -3.07 3.54 26.18
N ILE A 88 -3.42 4.10 25.03
CA ILE A 88 -2.69 5.17 24.33
C ILE A 88 -3.64 6.36 24.16
N PRO A 89 -3.94 7.09 25.25
CA PRO A 89 -4.90 8.21 25.21
C PRO A 89 -4.32 9.45 24.53
N LEU A 90 -2.99 9.58 24.49
CA LEU A 90 -2.27 10.72 23.91
C LEU A 90 -1.84 10.36 22.50
N TRP A 91 -2.66 10.74 21.52
CA TRP A 91 -2.34 10.65 20.11
C TRP A 91 -2.95 11.82 19.34
N PRO A 92 -2.21 12.50 18.44
CA PRO A 92 -0.81 12.27 18.07
C PRO A 92 0.19 12.85 19.08
N LEU A 93 1.47 12.49 18.92
CA LEU A 93 2.55 12.88 19.83
C LEU A 93 3.16 14.21 19.38
N TYR A 94 3.23 15.19 20.28
CA TYR A 94 3.74 16.54 19.97
C TYR A 94 5.01 16.93 20.74
N ASP A 95 5.31 16.24 21.85
CA ASP A 95 6.40 16.59 22.76
C ASP A 95 7.21 15.36 23.18
N SER A 96 8.47 15.56 23.57
CA SER A 96 9.36 14.44 23.96
C SER A 96 8.88 13.68 25.21
N LYS A 97 8.00 14.29 26.02
CA LYS A 97 7.37 13.63 27.16
C LYS A 97 6.31 12.64 26.69
N SER A 98 5.40 13.03 25.81
CA SER A 98 4.42 12.09 25.23
C SER A 98 5.09 10.97 24.46
N GLU A 99 6.24 11.20 23.80
CA GLU A 99 7.00 10.12 23.18
C GLU A 99 7.54 9.08 24.17
N ARG A 100 7.98 9.53 25.36
CA ARG A 100 8.46 8.63 26.42
C ARG A 100 7.30 7.83 27.01
N ASP A 101 6.18 8.51 27.26
CA ASP A 101 4.98 7.88 27.79
C ASP A 101 4.39 6.88 26.78
N PHE A 102 4.40 7.22 25.48
CA PHE A 102 4.00 6.34 24.40
C PHE A 102 4.80 5.02 24.40
N ARG A 103 6.13 5.07 24.57
CA ARG A 103 6.93 3.84 24.67
C ARG A 103 6.48 2.94 25.82
N LYS A 104 6.20 3.52 26.99
CA LYS A 104 5.67 2.76 28.14
C LYS A 104 4.30 2.15 27.81
N GLN A 105 3.41 2.93 27.21
CA GLN A 105 2.07 2.50 26.82
C GLN A 105 2.11 1.37 25.77
N VAL A 106 3.05 1.42 24.82
CA VAL A 106 3.27 0.33 23.86
C VAL A 106 3.70 -0.96 24.55
N ALA A 107 4.60 -0.90 25.53
CA ALA A 107 5.00 -2.08 26.30
C ALA A 107 3.80 -2.68 27.05
N GLU A 108 3.01 -1.85 27.75
CA GLU A 108 1.80 -2.30 28.44
C GLU A 108 0.74 -2.87 27.49
N MET A 109 0.57 -2.26 26.32
CA MET A 109 -0.33 -2.75 25.27
C MET A 109 0.13 -4.12 24.76
N THR A 110 1.44 -4.28 24.54
CA THR A 110 2.02 -5.54 24.08
C THR A 110 1.73 -6.66 25.08
N ASP A 111 1.89 -6.41 26.38
CA ASP A 111 1.58 -7.41 27.40
C ASP A 111 0.09 -7.72 27.47
N ALA A 112 -0.79 -6.71 27.35
CA ALA A 112 -2.23 -6.95 27.28
C ALA A 112 -2.63 -7.82 26.08
N ILE A 113 -2.03 -7.57 24.90
CA ILE A 113 -2.23 -8.36 23.69
C ILE A 113 -1.70 -9.79 23.89
N ARG A 114 -0.53 -9.96 24.50
CA ARG A 114 0.03 -11.30 24.80
C ARG A 114 -0.87 -12.12 25.71
N VAL A 115 -1.49 -11.48 26.70
CA VAL A 115 -2.47 -12.14 27.59
C VAL A 115 -3.76 -12.50 26.84
N LYS A 116 -4.24 -11.62 25.96
CA LYS A 116 -5.47 -11.84 25.17
C LYS A 116 -5.28 -12.89 24.06
N TYR A 117 -4.11 -12.91 23.43
CA TYR A 117 -3.78 -13.73 22.27
C TYR A 117 -2.67 -14.74 22.57
N GLN A 118 -2.82 -15.54 23.62
CA GLN A 118 -1.81 -16.53 24.05
C GLN A 118 -1.43 -17.54 22.96
N GLN A 119 -2.32 -17.77 21.99
CA GLN A 119 -2.10 -18.63 20.85
C GLN A 119 -1.08 -18.06 19.84
N VAL A 120 -0.94 -16.73 19.78
CA VAL A 120 0.01 -16.04 18.91
C VAL A 120 1.23 -15.69 19.76
N ALA A 121 2.32 -16.42 19.58
CA ALA A 121 3.56 -16.23 20.32
C ALA A 121 4.26 -14.92 19.93
N ILE A 122 3.66 -13.78 20.30
CA ILE A 122 4.24 -12.46 20.11
C ILE A 122 5.47 -12.36 21.00
N PRO A 123 6.64 -12.02 20.44
CA PRO A 123 7.86 -11.91 21.22
C PRO A 123 7.70 -10.79 22.26
N PRO A 124 8.21 -10.98 23.49
CA PRO A 124 8.26 -9.88 24.45
C PRO A 124 9.14 -8.76 23.88
N ILE A 125 8.70 -7.51 24.06
CA ILE A 125 9.46 -6.34 23.66
C ILE A 125 10.22 -5.78 24.85
N MET A 126 11.53 -5.63 24.72
CA MET A 126 12.35 -5.04 25.76
C MET A 126 12.25 -3.51 25.72
N PRO A 127 12.27 -2.80 26.86
CA PRO A 127 12.28 -1.34 26.86
C PRO A 127 13.40 -0.72 26.02
N SER A 128 14.57 -1.36 25.95
CA SER A 128 15.69 -0.94 25.10
C SER A 128 15.35 -0.94 23.61
N GLN A 129 14.52 -1.88 23.15
CA GLN A 129 14.06 -1.97 21.75
C GLN A 129 13.07 -0.86 21.41
N LEU A 130 12.34 -0.33 22.40
CA LEU A 130 11.44 0.81 22.20
C LEU A 130 12.18 2.13 22.18
N VAL A 131 13.32 2.23 22.88
CA VAL A 131 14.19 3.42 22.84
C VAL A 131 14.91 3.51 21.49
N CYS A 132 15.38 2.38 20.96
CA CYS A 132 16.01 2.29 19.65
C CYS A 132 15.22 1.34 18.73
N PRO A 133 14.08 1.77 18.16
CA PRO A 133 13.21 0.90 17.39
C PRO A 133 13.80 0.59 16.01
N GLY A 134 14.53 -0.51 15.92
CA GLY A 134 15.18 -0.99 14.71
C GLY A 134 15.91 -2.31 14.93
N GLY A 135 16.47 -2.85 13.85
CA GLY A 135 17.15 -4.13 13.83
C GLY A 135 16.21 -5.33 13.86
N TYR A 136 16.80 -6.52 13.78
CA TYR A 136 16.10 -7.80 13.60
C TYR A 136 14.99 -8.05 14.64
N ASN A 137 15.30 -7.89 15.93
CA ASN A 137 14.35 -8.22 17.00
C ASN A 137 13.12 -7.31 17.00
N PHE A 138 13.33 -6.02 16.75
CA PHE A 138 12.25 -5.05 16.68
C PHE A 138 11.38 -5.29 15.43
N ALA A 139 12.00 -5.47 14.27
CA ALA A 139 11.28 -5.78 13.04
C ALA A 139 10.48 -7.10 13.16
N LYS A 140 11.05 -8.11 13.82
CA LYS A 140 10.36 -9.39 14.11
C LYS A 140 9.14 -9.18 15.01
N TYR A 141 9.23 -8.32 16.01
CA TYR A 141 8.09 -7.95 16.86
C TYR A 141 6.99 -7.28 16.03
N VAL A 142 7.31 -6.26 15.24
CA VAL A 142 6.31 -5.55 14.41
C VAL A 142 5.70 -6.48 13.37
N LEU A 143 6.49 -7.39 12.78
CA LEU A 143 5.99 -8.41 11.85
C LEU A 143 4.98 -9.33 12.53
N LYS A 144 5.27 -9.83 13.74
CA LYS A 144 4.31 -10.66 14.48
C LYS A 144 3.04 -9.91 14.86
N LEU A 145 3.16 -8.63 15.18
CA LEU A 145 2.01 -7.77 15.42
C LEU A 145 1.18 -7.57 14.14
N SER A 146 1.80 -7.29 12.99
CA SER A 146 1.08 -7.10 11.72
C SER A 146 0.40 -8.39 11.25
N MET A 147 1.07 -9.54 11.40
CA MET A 147 0.46 -10.86 11.16
C MET A 147 -0.76 -11.10 12.05
N LEU A 148 -0.71 -10.72 13.33
CA LEU A 148 -1.86 -10.84 14.22
C LEU A 148 -3.03 -9.98 13.72
N VAL A 149 -2.78 -8.72 13.35
CA VAL A 149 -3.81 -7.82 12.82
C VAL A 149 -4.46 -8.41 11.58
N MET A 150 -3.66 -8.88 10.62
CA MET A 150 -4.19 -9.55 9.42
C MET A 150 -5.01 -10.80 9.77
N CYS A 151 -4.52 -11.65 10.67
CA CYS A 151 -5.26 -12.84 11.09
C CYS A 151 -6.59 -12.49 11.76
N GLU A 152 -6.64 -11.44 12.58
CA GLU A 152 -7.89 -11.01 13.22
C GLU A 152 -8.84 -10.34 12.23
N HIS A 153 -8.34 -9.56 11.28
CA HIS A 153 -9.13 -9.02 10.18
C HIS A 153 -9.76 -10.14 9.34
N LEU A 154 -8.93 -11.09 8.90
CA LEU A 154 -9.39 -12.26 8.14
C LEU A 154 -10.31 -13.17 8.96
N LYS A 155 -10.37 -13.08 10.29
CA LYS A 155 -11.39 -13.78 11.08
C LYS A 155 -12.71 -13.02 11.13
N LYS A 156 -12.69 -11.68 11.11
CA LYS A 156 -13.89 -10.82 11.17
C LYS A 156 -14.73 -10.94 9.90
N ASP A 157 -14.09 -11.01 8.73
CA ASP A 157 -14.79 -11.15 7.44
C ASP A 157 -15.27 -12.58 7.16
N VAL A 158 -14.91 -13.53 8.00
CA VAL A 158 -15.05 -14.96 7.75
C VAL A 158 -16.17 -15.54 8.60
N ALA A 159 -17.40 -15.27 8.15
CA ALA A 159 -18.52 -16.21 8.27
C ALA A 159 -18.26 -17.53 7.51
N THR A 160 -17.12 -17.65 6.81
CA THR A 160 -16.72 -18.78 5.98
C THR A 160 -15.86 -19.81 6.73
N LYS A 161 -15.86 -21.06 6.27
CA LYS A 161 -15.19 -22.23 6.88
C LYS A 161 -13.64 -22.21 6.81
N GLU A 162 -13.07 -21.04 6.48
CA GLU A 162 -11.66 -20.81 6.15
C GLU A 162 -10.85 -20.23 7.33
N SER A 163 -11.49 -19.75 8.40
CA SER A 163 -10.81 -19.25 9.62
C SER A 163 -9.89 -20.30 10.27
N GLN A 164 -10.18 -21.59 10.04
CA GLN A 164 -9.33 -22.71 10.46
C GLN A 164 -7.93 -22.69 9.81
N LEU A 165 -7.78 -22.09 8.61
CA LEU A 165 -6.49 -21.97 7.91
C LEU A 165 -5.53 -21.01 8.58
N LEU A 166 -6.03 -20.05 9.36
CA LEU A 166 -5.24 -18.99 9.99
C LEU A 166 -4.64 -19.43 11.33
N SER A 167 -5.04 -20.61 11.82
CA SER A 167 -4.50 -21.20 13.05
C SER A 167 -3.10 -21.76 12.77
N PRO A 168 -2.10 -21.48 13.63
CA PRO A 168 -0.81 -22.15 13.54
C PRO A 168 -0.99 -23.67 13.56
N ILE A 169 -0.39 -24.37 12.59
CA ILE A 169 -0.39 -25.84 12.57
C ILE A 169 0.41 -26.32 13.78
N ARG A 170 -0.26 -26.97 14.72
CA ARG A 170 0.40 -27.62 15.85
C ARG A 170 0.52 -29.11 15.56
N PRO A 171 1.74 -29.68 15.52
CA PRO A 171 1.91 -31.13 15.37
C PRO A 171 1.18 -31.84 16.50
N HIS A 172 0.31 -32.79 16.15
CA HIS A 172 -0.30 -33.67 17.13
C HIS A 172 0.66 -34.83 17.43
N PRO A 173 0.74 -35.36 18.67
CA PRO A 173 1.60 -36.49 19.01
C PRO A 173 1.39 -37.73 18.11
N ASN A 174 0.18 -37.87 17.56
CA ASN A 174 -0.14 -38.90 16.58
C ASN A 174 0.21 -38.43 15.14
N PRO A 175 1.13 -39.10 14.44
CA PRO A 175 1.55 -38.72 13.08
C PRO A 175 0.43 -38.85 12.04
N VAL A 176 -0.54 -39.75 12.24
CA VAL A 176 -1.68 -39.94 11.33
C VAL A 176 -2.59 -38.69 11.34
N VAL A 177 -2.85 -38.16 12.54
CA VAL A 177 -3.65 -36.94 12.72
C VAL A 177 -2.94 -35.74 12.09
N THR A 178 -1.63 -35.61 12.30
CA THR A 178 -0.82 -34.55 11.68
C THR A 178 -0.86 -34.63 10.15
N ASN A 179 -0.73 -35.82 9.56
CA ASN A 179 -0.82 -36.01 8.11
C ASN A 179 -2.21 -35.66 7.56
N ALA A 180 -3.28 -36.00 8.28
CA ALA A 180 -4.64 -35.64 7.88
C ALA A 180 -4.86 -34.12 7.94
N ILE A 181 -4.36 -33.44 8.98
CA ILE A 181 -4.39 -31.98 9.10
C ILE A 181 -3.66 -31.33 7.92
N VAL A 182 -2.42 -31.76 7.64
CA VAL A 182 -1.62 -31.24 6.52
C VAL A 182 -2.32 -31.45 5.18
N ARG A 183 -2.94 -32.62 4.97
CA ARG A 183 -3.69 -32.91 3.74
C ARG A 183 -4.90 -31.98 3.57
N ASN A 184 -5.69 -31.80 4.64
CA ASN A 184 -6.85 -30.91 4.62
C ASN A 184 -6.45 -29.46 4.38
N LEU A 185 -5.33 -29.03 4.97
CA LEU A 185 -4.78 -27.71 4.71
C LEU A 185 -4.37 -27.56 3.25
N LYS A 186 -3.65 -28.53 2.66
CA LYS A 186 -3.28 -28.49 1.23
C LYS A 186 -4.50 -28.39 0.32
N LEU A 187 -5.57 -29.11 0.62
CA LEU A 187 -6.82 -29.03 -0.17
C LEU A 187 -7.46 -27.64 -0.07
N LYS A 188 -7.54 -27.09 1.15
CA LYS A 188 -8.10 -25.76 1.38
C LYS A 188 -7.23 -24.65 0.77
N THR A 189 -5.90 -24.73 0.90
CA THR A 189 -4.99 -23.75 0.28
C THR A 189 -5.05 -23.82 -1.23
N GLY A 190 -5.14 -25.02 -1.82
CA GLY A 190 -5.31 -25.17 -3.28
C GLY A 190 -6.61 -24.55 -3.79
N ALA A 191 -7.71 -24.65 -3.03
CA ALA A 191 -8.95 -23.96 -3.39
C ALA A 191 -8.82 -22.43 -3.35
N VAL A 192 -8.11 -21.90 -2.34
CA VAL A 192 -7.81 -20.45 -2.26
C VAL A 192 -6.91 -20.02 -3.41
N GLU A 193 -5.86 -20.77 -3.73
CA GLU A 193 -4.96 -20.50 -4.86
C GLU A 193 -5.71 -20.48 -6.19
N ALA A 194 -6.63 -21.43 -6.40
CA ALA A 194 -7.48 -21.46 -7.60
C ALA A 194 -8.39 -20.24 -7.68
N ARG A 195 -9.02 -19.84 -6.56
CA ARG A 195 -9.86 -18.63 -6.50
C ARG A 195 -9.04 -17.36 -6.78
N VAL A 196 -7.88 -17.21 -6.16
CA VAL A 196 -6.97 -16.08 -6.38
C VAL A 196 -6.55 -16.02 -7.85
N LYS A 197 -6.18 -17.16 -8.46
CA LYS A 197 -5.83 -17.23 -9.87
C LYS A 197 -6.99 -16.79 -10.77
N GLN A 198 -8.20 -17.25 -10.49
CA GLN A 198 -9.39 -16.87 -11.25
C GLN A 198 -9.67 -15.36 -11.12
N THR A 199 -9.67 -14.82 -9.90
CA THR A 199 -9.87 -13.39 -9.66
C THR A 199 -8.81 -12.55 -10.37
N TRP A 200 -7.56 -13.00 -10.36
CA TRP A 200 -6.48 -12.35 -11.09
C TRP A 200 -6.71 -12.33 -12.60
N GLN A 201 -7.18 -13.44 -13.18
CA GLN A 201 -7.51 -13.52 -14.60
C GLN A 201 -8.66 -12.56 -14.95
N ASN A 202 -9.74 -12.56 -14.16
CA ASN A 202 -10.86 -11.64 -14.37
C ASN A 202 -10.39 -10.17 -14.31
N PHE A 203 -9.55 -9.83 -13.33
CA PHE A 203 -8.98 -8.49 -13.21
C PHE A 203 -8.12 -8.13 -14.43
N GLN A 204 -7.30 -9.06 -14.94
CA GLN A 204 -6.50 -8.81 -16.14
C GLN A 204 -7.36 -8.56 -17.38
N GLU A 205 -8.45 -9.31 -17.55
CA GLU A 205 -9.40 -9.12 -18.65
C GLU A 205 -10.07 -7.74 -18.56
N GLU A 206 -10.57 -7.36 -17.39
CA GLU A 206 -11.16 -6.05 -17.14
C GLU A 206 -10.15 -4.91 -17.34
N PHE A 207 -8.92 -5.09 -16.87
CA PHE A 207 -7.85 -4.10 -17.02
C PHE A 207 -7.47 -3.88 -18.49
N VAL A 208 -7.36 -4.95 -19.28
CA VAL A 208 -7.09 -4.85 -20.71
C VAL A 208 -8.24 -4.15 -21.43
N ALA A 209 -9.49 -4.49 -21.11
CA ALA A 209 -10.67 -3.84 -21.68
C ALA A 209 -10.72 -2.34 -21.35
N ALA A 210 -10.46 -1.97 -20.08
CA ALA A 210 -10.41 -0.58 -19.63
C ALA A 210 -9.29 0.20 -20.33
N THR A 211 -8.11 -0.41 -20.48
CA THR A 211 -6.97 0.22 -21.17
C THR A 211 -7.26 0.44 -22.66
N ALA A 212 -7.92 -0.51 -23.32
CA ALA A 212 -8.35 -0.36 -24.71
C ALA A 212 -9.39 0.77 -24.86
N GLY A 213 -10.37 0.84 -23.93
CA GLY A 213 -11.35 1.91 -23.89
C GLY A 213 -10.71 3.30 -23.70
N ALA A 214 -9.75 3.42 -22.79
CA ALA A 214 -8.98 4.64 -22.61
C ALA A 214 -8.19 5.03 -23.87
N GLY A 215 -7.60 4.05 -24.58
CA GLY A 215 -6.92 4.27 -25.86
C GLY A 215 -7.87 4.82 -26.94
N SER A 216 -9.09 4.30 -27.04
CA SER A 216 -10.11 4.81 -27.97
C SER A 216 -10.47 6.26 -27.65
N LEU A 217 -10.67 6.59 -26.38
CA LEU A 217 -10.98 7.96 -25.96
C LEU A 217 -9.86 8.94 -26.34
N VAL A 218 -8.60 8.55 -26.15
CA VAL A 218 -7.44 9.36 -26.56
C VAL A 218 -7.43 9.59 -28.08
N GLN A 219 -7.77 8.59 -28.88
CA GLN A 219 -7.88 8.75 -30.34
C GLN A 219 -9.03 9.67 -30.74
N ASP A 220 -10.21 9.52 -30.13
CA ASP A 220 -11.36 10.39 -30.39
C ASP A 220 -11.05 11.85 -30.03
N LEU A 221 -10.35 12.08 -28.92
CA LEU A 221 -9.89 13.42 -28.54
C LEU A 221 -8.91 14.01 -29.55
N ALA A 222 -7.94 13.22 -30.01
CA ALA A 222 -7.00 13.65 -31.03
C ALA A 222 -7.70 14.02 -32.36
N ARG A 223 -8.75 13.27 -32.73
CA ARG A 223 -9.60 13.58 -33.90
C ARG A 223 -10.32 14.92 -33.71
N LEU A 224 -11.00 15.11 -32.57
CA LEU A 224 -11.70 16.36 -32.26
C LEU A 224 -10.75 17.57 -32.23
N GLU A 225 -9.53 17.42 -31.73
CA GLU A 225 -8.51 18.48 -31.79
C GLU A 225 -8.04 18.78 -33.23
N GLY A 226 -8.09 17.79 -34.12
CA GLY A 226 -7.88 17.98 -35.56
C GLY A 226 -9.01 18.81 -36.19
N GLU A 227 -10.26 18.42 -35.95
CA GLU A 227 -11.45 19.12 -36.45
C GLU A 227 -11.50 20.58 -35.96
N LEU A 228 -11.23 20.82 -34.68
CA LEU A 228 -11.14 22.17 -34.11
C LEU A 228 -10.05 23.01 -34.77
N ARG A 229 -8.91 22.42 -35.14
CA ARG A 229 -7.86 23.14 -35.87
C ARG A 229 -8.32 23.52 -37.27
N GLY A 230 -9.03 22.62 -37.97
CA GLY A 230 -9.64 22.89 -39.27
C GLY A 230 -10.64 24.05 -39.22
N LEU A 231 -11.61 23.98 -38.29
CA LEU A 231 -12.60 25.04 -38.09
C LEU A 231 -11.97 26.39 -37.72
N ASN A 232 -10.89 26.39 -36.92
CA ASN A 232 -10.17 27.63 -36.62
C ASN A 232 -9.46 28.25 -37.82
N LEU A 233 -8.99 27.43 -38.78
CA LEU A 233 -8.43 27.90 -40.04
C LEU A 233 -9.53 28.52 -40.92
N GLU A 234 -10.65 27.83 -41.09
CA GLU A 234 -11.81 28.34 -41.85
C GLU A 234 -12.33 29.66 -41.26
N LEU A 235 -12.45 29.74 -39.93
CA LEU A 235 -12.87 30.96 -39.24
C LEU A 235 -11.87 32.11 -39.44
N LYS A 236 -10.58 31.82 -39.51
CA LYS A 236 -9.55 32.81 -39.81
C LYS A 236 -9.66 33.32 -41.25
N GLU A 237 -9.90 32.42 -42.21
CA GLU A 237 -10.13 32.77 -43.61
C GLU A 237 -11.39 33.64 -43.77
N LEU A 238 -12.50 33.24 -43.17
CA LEU A 238 -13.75 34.02 -43.16
C LEU A 238 -13.55 35.41 -42.54
N LYS A 239 -12.80 35.53 -41.44
CA LYS A 239 -12.44 36.82 -40.85
C LYS A 239 -11.59 37.69 -41.78
N MET A 240 -10.67 37.10 -42.53
CA MET A 240 -9.88 37.84 -43.52
C MET A 240 -10.76 38.33 -44.68
N CYS A 241 -11.64 37.47 -45.21
CA CYS A 241 -12.60 37.84 -46.25
C CYS A 241 -13.56 38.95 -45.80
N ALA A 242 -14.14 38.83 -44.59
CA ALA A 242 -15.06 39.81 -44.02
C ALA A 242 -14.39 41.18 -43.77
N ASN A 243 -13.11 41.20 -43.35
CA ASN A 243 -12.34 42.44 -43.25
C ASN A 243 -12.05 43.08 -44.62
N GLN A 244 -11.96 42.29 -45.68
CA GLN A 244 -11.87 42.80 -47.07
C GLN A 244 -13.22 43.28 -47.62
N THR A 245 -14.35 42.77 -47.12
CA THR A 245 -15.70 43.22 -47.50
C THR A 245 -16.21 44.41 -46.69
N ARG A 246 -15.44 44.90 -45.70
CA ARG A 246 -15.77 46.07 -44.86
C ARG A 246 -15.64 47.42 -45.59
N ARG A 247 -16.10 47.47 -46.84
CA ARG A 247 -16.47 48.67 -47.59
C ARG A 247 -17.97 48.75 -47.91
N VAL A 248 -18.82 47.79 -47.53
CA VAL A 248 -20.27 47.85 -47.83
C VAL A 248 -21.13 47.36 -46.64
N ASP A 249 -21.88 48.33 -46.09
CA ASP A 249 -23.20 48.34 -45.44
C ASP A 249 -23.64 47.25 -44.43
N GLY A 250 -23.65 47.64 -43.16
CA GLY A 250 -24.90 47.78 -42.39
C GLY A 250 -25.50 46.57 -41.67
N GLU A 251 -26.18 45.69 -42.39
CA GLU A 251 -27.28 44.89 -41.80
C GLU A 251 -26.99 43.38 -41.63
N GLY A 252 -25.84 42.88 -42.10
CA GLY A 252 -25.46 41.46 -41.96
C GLY A 252 -24.60 41.11 -40.74
N LEU A 253 -24.22 42.11 -39.92
CA LEU A 253 -23.20 41.97 -38.88
C LEU A 253 -23.69 41.32 -37.57
N ASP A 254 -24.99 41.34 -37.29
CA ASP A 254 -25.51 40.82 -36.02
C ASP A 254 -25.60 39.29 -36.01
N GLY A 255 -25.96 38.67 -37.14
CA GLY A 255 -25.93 37.20 -37.28
C GLY A 255 -24.50 36.64 -37.18
N LEU A 256 -23.53 37.31 -37.81
CA LEU A 256 -22.11 36.96 -37.70
C LEU A 256 -21.57 37.16 -36.28
N ARG A 257 -22.10 38.13 -35.52
CA ARG A 257 -21.71 38.37 -34.13
C ARG A 257 -22.23 37.28 -33.21
N GLU A 258 -23.46 36.82 -33.39
CA GLU A 258 -24.00 35.67 -32.65
C GLU A 258 -23.23 34.38 -32.96
N GLU A 259 -22.91 34.15 -34.23
CA GLU A 259 -22.16 32.97 -34.65
C GLU A 259 -20.72 32.98 -34.11
N MET A 260 -20.07 34.16 -34.04
CA MET A 260 -18.78 34.31 -33.36
C MET A 260 -18.87 34.04 -31.86
N ALA A 261 -19.94 34.49 -31.18
CA ALA A 261 -20.12 34.24 -29.75
C ALA A 261 -20.33 32.74 -29.45
N HIS A 262 -21.06 32.04 -30.32
CA HIS A 262 -21.24 30.60 -30.22
C HIS A 262 -19.91 29.84 -30.36
N LEU A 263 -19.07 30.23 -31.32
CA LEU A 263 -17.75 29.61 -31.55
C LEU A 263 -16.76 29.90 -30.42
N GLU A 264 -16.84 31.06 -29.76
CA GLU A 264 -16.10 31.32 -28.52
C GLU A 264 -16.55 30.45 -27.35
N GLY A 265 -17.85 30.16 -27.25
CA GLY A 265 -18.39 29.20 -26.28
C GLY A 265 -17.81 27.80 -26.45
N ILE A 266 -17.76 27.30 -27.69
CA ILE A 266 -17.17 26.00 -28.02
C ILE A 266 -15.68 25.98 -27.68
N ARG A 267 -14.93 27.05 -28.01
CA ARG A 267 -13.50 27.15 -27.70
C ARG A 267 -13.22 27.01 -26.19
N ASN A 268 -14.04 27.64 -25.35
CA ASN A 268 -13.87 27.58 -23.91
C ASN A 268 -14.14 26.18 -23.35
N LEU A 269 -15.18 25.50 -23.85
CA LEU A 269 -15.44 24.09 -23.52
C LEU A 269 -14.27 23.18 -23.87
N CYS A 270 -13.68 23.35 -25.06
CA CYS A 270 -12.52 22.57 -25.47
C CYS A 270 -11.28 22.86 -24.60
N SER A 271 -11.11 24.10 -24.14
CA SER A 271 -10.06 24.45 -23.18
C SER A 271 -10.23 23.73 -21.84
N MET A 272 -11.46 23.68 -21.31
CA MET A 272 -11.77 22.97 -20.06
C MET A 272 -11.54 21.45 -20.18
N CYS A 273 -11.90 20.86 -21.32
CA CYS A 273 -11.61 19.46 -21.61
C CYS A 273 -10.10 19.19 -21.65
N ARG A 274 -9.31 20.09 -22.22
CA ARG A 274 -7.85 19.99 -22.27
C ARG A 274 -7.23 20.06 -20.87
N GLU A 275 -7.67 20.98 -20.02
CA GLU A 275 -7.20 21.07 -18.63
C GLU A 275 -7.51 19.79 -17.85
N SER A 276 -8.72 19.25 -18.03
CA SER A 276 -9.13 17.97 -17.42
C SER A 276 -8.26 16.79 -17.92
N LEU A 277 -7.91 16.79 -19.20
CA LEU A 277 -6.96 15.82 -19.77
C LEU A 277 -5.57 15.96 -19.20
N THR A 278 -5.09 17.18 -19.03
CA THR A 278 -3.78 17.44 -18.42
C THR A 278 -3.74 16.96 -16.97
N TYR A 279 -4.87 17.02 -16.27
CA TYR A 279 -5.02 16.46 -14.93
C TYR A 279 -4.99 14.93 -14.93
N LEU A 280 -5.68 14.28 -15.89
CA LEU A 280 -5.69 12.82 -16.04
C LEU A 280 -4.37 12.24 -16.57
N ASN A 281 -3.67 13.00 -17.40
CA ASN A 281 -2.45 12.58 -18.09
C ASN A 281 -1.17 13.03 -17.37
N ASN A 282 -1.31 13.81 -16.28
CA ASN A 282 -0.20 14.01 -15.36
C ASN A 282 0.08 12.66 -14.69
N ASP A 283 1.28 12.14 -14.89
CA ASP A 283 1.90 10.96 -14.24
C ASP A 283 1.93 11.02 -12.69
N ARG A 284 1.15 11.92 -12.06
CA ARG A 284 0.96 12.03 -10.62
C ARG A 284 -0.31 11.37 -10.09
N LEU A 285 -1.16 10.79 -10.95
CA LEU A 285 -2.09 9.73 -10.53
C LEU A 285 -1.35 8.38 -10.41
N GLU A 286 -0.15 8.44 -9.81
CA GLU A 286 0.65 7.31 -9.39
C GLU A 286 -0.10 6.55 -8.27
N LEU A 287 -1.08 5.73 -8.65
CA LEU A 287 -1.16 4.39 -8.09
C LEU A 287 0.11 3.67 -8.57
N LYS A 288 1.22 3.89 -7.86
CA LYS A 288 2.46 3.11 -8.01
C LYS A 288 2.16 1.66 -7.64
N PHE A 289 1.49 0.93 -8.54
CA PHE A 289 1.56 -0.52 -8.55
C PHE A 289 2.97 -0.87 -9.03
N ASN A 290 3.79 -1.21 -8.06
CA ASN A 290 5.18 -1.57 -8.24
C ASN A 290 5.29 -2.78 -9.19
N LYS A 291 5.50 -2.55 -10.49
CA LYS A 291 6.00 -3.56 -11.42
C LYS A 291 7.43 -3.92 -10.99
N ASN A 292 7.55 -4.87 -10.08
CA ASN A 292 8.79 -5.59 -9.88
C ASN A 292 9.01 -6.54 -11.06
N GLU A 293 9.50 -5.99 -12.17
CA GLU A 293 9.86 -6.72 -13.39
C GLU A 293 11.21 -7.47 -13.26
N SER A 294 11.72 -7.70 -12.04
CA SER A 294 12.97 -8.44 -11.80
C SER A 294 12.81 -9.90 -11.35
N ILE A 295 11.59 -10.44 -11.19
CA ILE A 295 11.42 -11.83 -10.71
C ILE A 295 11.19 -12.83 -11.86
N ALA A 296 10.84 -12.39 -13.07
CA ALA A 296 10.56 -13.28 -14.20
C ALA A 296 11.81 -13.79 -14.96
N LYS A 297 13.03 -13.31 -14.63
CA LYS A 297 14.27 -13.75 -15.31
C LYS A 297 15.17 -14.68 -14.49
N SER A 298 14.81 -15.05 -13.27
CA SER A 298 15.61 -15.96 -12.43
C SER A 298 15.04 -17.37 -12.25
N PHE A 299 13.99 -17.74 -13.00
CA PHE A 299 13.41 -19.10 -12.98
C PHE A 299 13.43 -19.80 -14.34
N ALA A 300 14.19 -19.28 -15.31
CA ALA A 300 14.45 -19.93 -16.59
C ALA A 300 15.96 -20.01 -16.85
N ALA A 301 16.69 -20.65 -15.92
CA ALA A 301 18.04 -21.19 -16.11
C ALA A 301 18.26 -22.35 -15.14
#